data_AF-A0A397VE19-F1
#
_entry.id   AF-A0A397VE19-F1
#
_cell.length_a   1.000
_cell.length_b   1.000
_cell.length_c   1.000
_cell.angle_alpha   90.00
_cell.angle_beta   90.00
_cell.angle_gamma   90.00
#
_symmetry.space_group_name_H-M   'P 1'
#
loop_
_entity.id
_entity.type
_entity.pdbx_description
1 polymer ?
#
loop_
_entity_poly.entity_id
_entity_poly.type
_entity_poly.pdbx_seq_one_letter_code
_entity_poly.pdbx_strand_id
1 'polypeptide(L)'
;MTSSRKYQSSDKVRNEEPVFEGLEKKDHDKRIIILLILAPLWTLIFTIIPVVVKVKGIGADIYRFVEPIVSLPLNYFILASSEVFDNNSNSKPFVLGLSERGFLNVWFMVAAAFYAQGAGMHSTAILAKHWLQNLITEKPDIVTSYPEVNDMLYYFQTTLEHVVGHYMYAFGSALISWSHLFAYRRQVHKVIESKSRLAFWILGGVIYSLILGGVAIEFPKGTIVGLVYVLILGIPLGIYLFKTGDLLSKGKRLVLQSYLIGYIIGFFIIVIWVIAIGGFHDRKSAGILAN
;
A
#
# COMPACT_ATOMS: atom_id res chain seq x y z
N MET A 1 -25.33 23.41 71.54
CA MET A 1 -25.28 22.07 70.90
C MET A 1 -25.25 22.29 69.40
N THR A 2 -24.04 22.35 68.83
CA THR A 2 -23.42 21.33 67.92
C THR A 2 -24.14 21.26 66.57
N SER A 3 -23.53 21.56 65.42
CA SER A 3 -22.28 20.97 64.93
C SER A 3 -21.74 21.75 63.73
N SER A 4 -20.47 22.17 63.77
CA SER A 4 -19.72 22.67 62.62
C SER A 4 -19.15 21.48 61.82
N ARG A 5 -19.60 21.27 60.58
CA ARG A 5 -18.96 20.33 59.67
C ARG A 5 -17.70 20.95 59.07
N LYS A 6 -16.54 20.47 59.53
CA LYS A 6 -15.25 20.63 58.84
C LYS A 6 -15.30 19.82 57.53
N TYR A 7 -15.12 20.50 56.40
CA TYR A 7 -14.78 19.87 55.13
C TYR A 7 -13.33 19.40 55.20
N GLN A 8 -13.11 18.09 55.27
CA GLN A 8 -11.80 17.49 55.03
C GLN A 8 -11.53 17.51 53.52
N SER A 9 -10.39 18.08 53.14
CA SER A 9 -9.85 18.03 51.79
C SER A 9 -9.59 16.58 51.39
N SER A 10 -10.25 16.11 50.34
CA SER A 10 -9.95 14.82 49.74
C SER A 10 -8.53 14.86 49.17
N ASP A 11 -7.67 14.02 49.71
CA ASP A 11 -6.33 13.77 49.21
C ASP A 11 -6.39 13.42 47.73
N LYS A 12 -5.49 14.05 46.97
CA LYS A 12 -5.16 13.69 45.59
C LYS A 12 -4.65 12.26 45.58
N VAL A 13 -5.53 11.30 45.33
CA VAL A 13 -5.15 9.99 44.80
C VAL A 13 -4.54 10.27 43.42
N ARG A 14 -3.20 10.25 43.34
CA ARG A 14 -2.51 10.17 42.05
C ARG A 14 -2.94 8.84 41.44
N ASN A 15 -3.76 8.91 40.40
CA ASN A 15 -3.97 7.80 39.48
C ASN A 15 -2.62 7.53 38.80
N GLU A 16 -1.80 6.70 39.42
CA GLU A 16 -0.70 6.05 38.72
C GLU A 16 -1.36 5.12 37.71
N GLU A 17 -1.22 5.42 36.41
CA GLU A 17 -1.59 4.51 35.34
C GLU A 17 -0.95 3.14 35.64
N PRO A 18 -1.72 2.04 35.61
CA PRO A 18 -1.18 0.73 35.93
C PRO A 18 -0.02 0.40 34.97
N VAL A 19 1.14 0.11 35.54
CA VAL A 19 2.40 -0.20 34.83
C VAL A 19 2.24 -1.28 33.74
N PHE A 20 1.23 -2.13 33.86
CA PHE A 20 0.89 -3.17 32.88
C PHE A 20 0.35 -2.63 31.54
N GLU A 21 -0.36 -1.50 31.53
CA GLU A 21 -0.95 -0.92 30.31
C GLU A 21 0.15 -0.34 29.37
N GLY A 22 1.30 0.04 29.94
CA GLY A 22 2.44 0.57 29.19
C GLY A 22 3.29 -0.49 28.47
N LEU A 23 3.32 -1.73 28.96
CA LEU A 23 4.09 -2.82 28.35
C LEU A 23 3.38 -3.41 27.13
N GLU A 24 2.07 -3.65 27.23
CA GLU A 24 1.25 -4.20 26.13
C GLU A 24 1.21 -3.25 24.92
N LYS A 25 1.11 -1.93 25.19
CA LYS A 25 1.13 -0.90 24.15
C LYS A 25 2.50 -0.74 23.45
N LYS A 26 3.61 -0.99 24.18
CA LYS A 26 4.97 -0.88 23.62
C LYS A 26 5.28 -1.98 22.60
N ASP A 27 4.71 -3.16 22.78
CA ASP A 27 4.82 -4.29 21.86
C ASP A 27 3.90 -4.14 20.65
N HIS A 28 2.74 -3.51 20.83
CA HIS A 28 1.81 -3.18 19.74
C HIS A 28 2.42 -2.23 18.69
N ASP A 29 2.99 -1.10 19.10
CA ASP A 29 3.65 -0.15 18.17
C ASP A 29 4.80 -0.80 17.39
N LYS A 30 5.58 -1.65 18.07
CA LYS A 30 6.70 -2.37 17.46
C LYS A 30 6.20 -3.32 16.38
N ARG A 31 5.11 -4.05 16.64
CA ARG A 31 4.48 -4.94 15.67
C ARG A 31 4.01 -4.17 14.43
N ILE A 32 3.34 -3.04 14.61
CA ILE A 32 2.89 -2.21 13.46
C ILE A 32 4.09 -1.74 12.63
N ILE A 33 5.15 -1.24 13.25
CA ILE A 33 6.36 -0.81 12.52
C ILE A 33 6.95 -1.96 11.70
N ILE A 34 7.05 -3.16 12.28
CA ILE A 34 7.55 -4.33 11.56
C ILE A 34 6.65 -4.65 10.37
N LEU A 35 5.34 -4.62 10.53
CA LEU A 35 4.39 -4.86 9.43
C LEU A 35 4.48 -3.80 8.34
N LEU A 36 4.66 -2.52 8.70
CA LEU A 36 4.88 -1.40 7.77
C LEU A 36 6.20 -1.48 7.01
N ILE A 37 7.13 -2.34 7.44
CA ILE A 37 8.34 -2.66 6.67
C ILE A 37 8.08 -3.92 5.84
N LEU A 38 7.62 -5.00 6.47
CA LEU A 38 7.50 -6.31 5.83
C LEU A 38 6.51 -6.31 4.65
N ALA A 39 5.34 -5.67 4.81
CA ALA A 39 4.34 -5.64 3.74
C ALA A 39 4.87 -4.96 2.45
N PRO A 40 5.40 -3.72 2.50
CA PRO A 40 5.97 -3.11 1.31
C PRO A 40 7.28 -3.80 0.89
N LEU A 41 8.15 -4.23 1.80
CA LEU A 41 9.38 -4.93 1.43
C LEU A 41 9.09 -6.20 0.62
N TRP A 42 8.09 -6.98 1.02
CA TRP A 42 7.66 -8.15 0.28
C TRP A 42 7.21 -7.78 -1.14
N THR A 43 6.31 -6.80 -1.26
CA THR A 43 5.84 -6.29 -2.56
C THR A 43 7.01 -5.83 -3.44
N LEU A 44 7.97 -5.12 -2.84
CA LEU A 44 9.15 -4.58 -3.53
C LEU A 44 10.07 -5.70 -4.05
N ILE A 45 10.34 -6.72 -3.23
CA ILE A 45 11.13 -7.89 -3.62
C ILE A 45 10.51 -8.55 -4.86
N PHE A 46 9.18 -8.76 -4.83
CA PHE A 46 8.47 -9.40 -5.92
C PHE A 46 8.35 -8.53 -7.19
N THR A 47 8.44 -7.21 -7.03
CA THR A 47 8.45 -6.26 -8.14
C THR A 47 9.85 -6.16 -8.79
N ILE A 48 10.90 -6.09 -7.98
CA ILE A 48 12.29 -5.86 -8.44
C ILE A 48 12.92 -7.13 -9.02
N ILE A 49 12.75 -8.29 -8.39
CA ILE A 49 13.48 -9.50 -8.78
C ILE A 49 13.26 -9.88 -10.25
N PRO A 50 12.01 -9.90 -10.79
CA PRO A 50 11.78 -10.19 -12.21
C PRO A 50 12.49 -9.22 -13.15
N VAL A 51 12.64 -7.95 -12.73
CA VAL A 51 13.30 -6.91 -13.52
C VAL A 51 14.82 -7.10 -13.50
N VAL A 52 15.42 -7.40 -12.34
CA VAL A 52 16.88 -7.50 -12.17
C VAL A 52 17.44 -8.83 -12.67
N VAL A 53 16.77 -9.94 -12.33
CA VAL A 53 17.28 -11.30 -12.62
C VAL A 53 16.97 -11.72 -14.07
N LYS A 54 16.22 -10.90 -14.83
CA LYS A 54 15.75 -11.22 -16.18
C LYS A 54 15.15 -12.62 -16.25
N VAL A 55 14.39 -13.03 -15.22
CA VAL A 55 13.68 -14.31 -15.25
C VAL A 55 12.75 -14.25 -16.46
N LYS A 56 12.94 -15.14 -17.43
CA LYS A 56 12.16 -15.16 -18.68
C LYS A 56 11.09 -16.24 -18.62
N GLY A 57 9.97 -15.97 -19.28
CA GLY A 57 8.87 -16.90 -19.43
C GLY A 57 8.13 -17.20 -18.13
N ILE A 58 7.52 -18.39 -18.10
CA ILE A 58 6.52 -18.83 -17.10
C ILE A 58 7.02 -18.71 -15.65
N GLY A 59 8.33 -18.89 -15.41
CA GLY A 59 8.91 -18.81 -14.07
C GLY A 59 8.81 -17.41 -13.43
N ALA A 60 8.93 -16.35 -14.23
CA ALA A 60 8.76 -14.97 -13.74
C ALA A 60 7.31 -14.68 -13.36
N ASP A 61 6.38 -15.31 -14.08
CA ASP A 61 4.95 -15.10 -13.92
C ASP A 61 4.40 -15.84 -12.69
N ILE A 62 4.85 -17.08 -12.47
CA ILE A 62 4.58 -17.83 -11.23
C ILE A 62 5.12 -17.07 -10.02
N TYR A 63 6.33 -16.50 -10.15
CA TYR A 63 6.92 -15.72 -9.08
C TYR A 63 6.06 -14.52 -8.70
N ARG A 64 5.59 -13.73 -9.68
CA ARG A 64 4.67 -12.59 -9.43
C ARG A 64 3.34 -13.02 -8.82
N PHE A 65 2.85 -14.22 -9.14
CA PHE A 65 1.60 -14.74 -8.56
C PHE A 65 1.68 -15.00 -7.04
N VAL A 66 2.89 -15.20 -6.50
CA VAL A 66 3.09 -15.42 -5.06
C VAL A 66 3.01 -14.11 -4.28
N GLU A 67 3.18 -12.96 -4.93
CA GLU A 67 3.18 -11.66 -4.27
C GLU A 67 1.89 -11.40 -3.46
N PRO A 68 0.67 -11.49 -4.04
CA PRO A 68 -0.56 -11.21 -3.30
C PRO A 68 -0.86 -12.23 -2.20
N ILE A 69 -0.34 -13.46 -2.31
CA ILE A 69 -0.55 -14.54 -1.33
C ILE A 69 0.01 -14.15 0.04
N VAL A 70 1.10 -13.37 0.07
CA VAL A 70 1.75 -12.95 1.31
C VAL A 70 1.51 -11.47 1.59
N SER A 71 1.52 -10.59 0.59
CA SER A 71 1.32 -9.16 0.82
C SER A 71 -0.09 -8.84 1.31
N LEU A 72 -1.14 -9.50 0.80
CA LEU A 72 -2.51 -9.24 1.25
C LEU A 72 -2.74 -9.62 2.72
N PRO A 73 -2.31 -10.81 3.21
CA PRO A 73 -2.34 -11.10 4.65
C PRO A 73 -1.56 -10.11 5.50
N LEU A 74 -0.36 -9.70 5.06
CA LEU A 74 0.44 -8.70 5.80
C LEU A 74 -0.27 -7.35 5.88
N ASN A 75 -0.88 -6.88 4.78
CA ASN A 75 -1.72 -5.68 4.78
C ASN A 75 -2.93 -5.86 5.70
N TYR A 76 -3.60 -7.01 5.67
CA TYR A 76 -4.71 -7.28 6.58
C TYR A 76 -4.27 -7.26 8.05
N PHE A 77 -3.08 -7.76 8.38
CA PHE A 77 -2.53 -7.66 9.73
C PHE A 77 -2.24 -6.22 10.15
N ILE A 78 -1.84 -5.34 9.24
CA ILE A 78 -1.77 -3.90 9.51
C ILE A 78 -3.18 -3.39 9.85
N LEU A 79 -4.18 -3.66 9.02
CA LEU A 79 -5.56 -3.23 9.28
C LEU A 79 -6.10 -3.75 10.63
N ALA A 80 -5.95 -5.04 10.88
CA ALA A 80 -6.45 -5.73 12.07
C ALA A 80 -5.71 -5.33 13.36
N SER A 81 -4.56 -4.66 13.24
CA SER A 81 -3.84 -4.09 14.39
C SER A 81 -4.37 -2.70 14.79
N SER A 82 -5.35 -2.14 14.09
CA SER A 82 -5.95 -0.85 14.45
C SER A 82 -6.93 -0.98 15.61
N GLU A 83 -7.12 0.10 16.38
CA GLU A 83 -8.06 0.18 17.52
C GLU A 83 -9.53 -0.12 17.12
N VAL A 84 -9.87 -0.02 15.83
CA VAL A 84 -11.20 -0.37 15.31
C VAL A 84 -11.50 -1.88 15.49
N PHE A 85 -10.46 -2.71 15.58
CA PHE A 85 -10.58 -4.15 15.74
C PHE A 85 -10.51 -4.63 17.20
N ASP A 86 -10.25 -3.73 18.15
CA ASP A 86 -10.26 -4.06 19.57
C ASP A 86 -11.68 -4.36 20.07
N ASN A 87 -11.82 -5.38 20.91
CA ASN A 87 -13.10 -5.92 21.36
C ASN A 87 -13.98 -4.92 22.12
N ASN A 88 -13.41 -3.81 22.60
CA ASN A 88 -14.11 -2.82 23.40
C ASN A 88 -14.65 -1.62 22.60
N SER A 89 -14.32 -1.48 21.30
CA SER A 89 -14.50 -0.20 20.59
C SER A 89 -15.76 -0.06 19.73
N ASN A 90 -16.48 -1.14 19.36
CA ASN A 90 -17.43 -1.05 18.23
C ASN A 90 -18.74 -1.86 18.34
N SER A 91 -19.60 -1.52 19.30
CA SER A 91 -20.99 -2.01 19.34
C SER A 91 -22.00 -1.11 18.60
N LYS A 92 -21.61 0.09 18.17
CA LYS A 92 -22.52 1.01 17.48
C LYS A 92 -22.58 0.73 15.97
N PRO A 93 -23.77 0.72 15.35
CA PRO A 93 -23.91 0.65 13.90
C PRO A 93 -23.27 1.88 13.26
N PHE A 94 -22.54 1.65 12.17
CA PHE A 94 -21.79 2.66 11.42
C PHE A 94 -22.50 2.94 10.09
N VAL A 95 -22.32 2.09 9.08
CA VAL A 95 -22.88 2.27 7.73
C VAL A 95 -23.62 1.00 7.35
N LEU A 96 -24.83 1.14 6.80
CA LEU A 96 -25.68 0.02 6.39
C LEU A 96 -25.94 -1.01 7.52
N GLY A 97 -25.98 -0.54 8.78
CA GLY A 97 -26.17 -1.40 9.95
C GLY A 97 -24.93 -2.21 10.37
N LEU A 98 -23.83 -2.15 9.61
CA LEU A 98 -22.56 -2.79 9.99
C LEU A 98 -21.86 -1.99 11.09
N SER A 99 -21.15 -2.68 11.99
CA SER A 99 -20.15 -2.02 12.83
C SER A 99 -18.99 -1.49 11.96
N GLU A 100 -18.22 -0.54 12.48
CA GLU A 100 -17.07 0.01 11.76
C GLU A 100 -16.05 -1.08 11.37
N ARG A 101 -15.81 -2.04 12.29
CA ARG A 101 -15.02 -3.25 12.03
C ARG A 101 -15.59 -4.09 10.89
N GLY A 102 -16.90 -4.33 10.91
CA GLY A 102 -17.59 -5.08 9.86
C GLY A 102 -17.46 -4.42 8.50
N PHE A 103 -17.67 -3.10 8.44
CA PHE A 103 -17.48 -2.31 7.23
C PHE A 103 -16.05 -2.40 6.70
N LEU A 104 -15.04 -2.21 7.56
CA LEU A 104 -13.63 -2.27 7.14
C LEU A 104 -13.20 -3.67 6.66
N ASN A 105 -13.72 -4.74 7.27
CA ASN A 105 -13.49 -6.10 6.79
C ASN A 105 -14.03 -6.29 5.36
N VAL A 106 -15.29 -5.91 5.13
CA VAL A 106 -15.91 -6.02 3.81
C VAL A 106 -15.15 -5.16 2.79
N TRP A 107 -14.84 -3.92 3.16
CA TRP A 107 -14.12 -2.99 2.30
C TRP A 107 -12.73 -3.50 1.94
N PHE A 108 -11.96 -4.02 2.91
CA PHE A 108 -10.66 -4.60 2.65
C PHE A 108 -10.75 -5.86 1.79
N MET A 109 -11.74 -6.73 2.00
CA MET A 109 -11.93 -7.92 1.15
C MET A 109 -12.20 -7.53 -0.31
N VAL A 110 -13.05 -6.51 -0.54
CA VAL A 110 -13.30 -5.98 -1.89
C VAL A 110 -12.01 -5.40 -2.49
N ALA A 111 -11.25 -4.62 -1.72
CA ALA A 111 -9.98 -4.05 -2.13
C ALA A 111 -8.95 -5.15 -2.52
N ALA A 112 -8.83 -6.17 -1.67
CA ALA A 112 -7.97 -7.33 -1.88
C ALA A 112 -8.41 -8.14 -3.11
N ALA A 113 -9.71 -8.28 -3.36
CA ALA A 113 -10.23 -8.94 -4.54
C ALA A 113 -9.85 -8.19 -5.83
N PHE A 114 -10.00 -6.86 -5.87
CA PHE A 114 -9.55 -6.06 -7.02
C PHE A 114 -8.04 -6.19 -7.25
N TYR A 115 -7.26 -6.13 -6.17
CA TYR A 115 -5.81 -6.30 -6.23
C TYR A 115 -5.42 -7.68 -6.77
N ALA A 116 -5.93 -8.77 -6.18
CA ALA A 116 -5.62 -10.13 -6.58
C ALA A 116 -6.09 -10.44 -8.01
N GLN A 117 -7.27 -9.97 -8.41
CA GLN A 117 -7.76 -10.12 -9.78
C GLN A 117 -6.89 -9.36 -10.78
N GLY A 118 -6.41 -8.15 -10.42
CA GLY A 118 -5.52 -7.37 -11.29
C GLY A 118 -4.20 -8.09 -11.52
N ALA A 119 -3.62 -8.65 -10.45
CA ALA A 119 -2.43 -9.49 -10.51
C ALA A 119 -2.67 -10.76 -11.36
N GLY A 120 -3.81 -11.44 -11.18
CA GLY A 120 -4.19 -12.61 -11.96
C GLY A 120 -4.32 -12.32 -13.45
N MET A 121 -5.05 -11.25 -13.83
CA MET A 121 -5.20 -10.84 -15.23
C MET A 121 -3.87 -10.45 -15.86
N HIS A 122 -3.00 -9.75 -15.11
CA HIS A 122 -1.64 -9.44 -15.57
C HIS A 122 -0.83 -10.71 -15.86
N SER A 123 -0.81 -11.68 -14.94
CA SER A 123 -0.12 -12.95 -15.14
C SER A 123 -0.69 -13.74 -16.31
N THR A 124 -2.03 -13.84 -16.45
CA THR A 124 -2.67 -14.50 -17.59
C THR A 124 -2.28 -13.84 -18.91
N ALA A 125 -2.29 -12.50 -18.96
CA ALA A 125 -1.92 -11.75 -20.15
C ALA A 125 -0.47 -12.01 -20.57
N ILE A 126 0.46 -12.06 -19.62
CA ILE A 126 1.87 -12.34 -19.93
C ILE A 126 2.06 -13.76 -20.47
N LEU A 127 1.45 -14.77 -19.82
CA LEU A 127 1.55 -16.16 -20.26
C LEU A 127 1.03 -16.32 -21.70
N ALA A 128 -0.14 -15.74 -21.99
CA ALA A 128 -0.73 -15.76 -23.33
C ALA A 128 0.13 -14.99 -24.35
N LYS A 129 0.62 -13.79 -23.99
CA LYS A 129 1.49 -12.96 -24.82
C LYS A 129 2.77 -13.69 -25.21
N HIS A 130 3.47 -14.29 -24.25
CA HIS A 130 4.72 -15.03 -24.53
C HIS A 130 4.46 -16.23 -25.45
N TRP A 131 3.38 -16.97 -25.22
CA TRP A 131 3.00 -18.08 -26.11
C TRP A 131 2.70 -17.60 -27.54
N LEU A 132 1.92 -16.53 -27.69
CA LEU A 132 1.60 -15.93 -29.00
C LEU A 132 2.85 -15.39 -29.70
N GLN A 133 3.75 -14.73 -28.98
CA GLN A 133 5.03 -14.24 -29.53
C GLN A 133 5.91 -15.38 -30.05
N ASN A 134 5.97 -16.50 -29.31
CA ASN A 134 6.68 -17.68 -29.77
C ASN A 134 6.03 -18.28 -31.01
N LEU A 135 4.69 -18.41 -31.03
CA LEU A 135 3.95 -18.90 -32.20
C LEU A 135 4.23 -18.04 -33.44
N ILE A 136 4.19 -16.71 -33.29
CA ILE A 136 4.44 -15.78 -34.40
C ILE A 136 5.86 -15.92 -34.93
N THR A 137 6.83 -16.09 -34.04
CA THR A 137 8.24 -16.19 -34.40
C THR A 137 8.57 -17.53 -35.05
N GLU A 138 8.02 -18.64 -34.53
CA GLU A 138 8.36 -20.00 -34.95
C GLU A 138 7.50 -20.51 -36.12
N LYS A 139 6.29 -19.96 -36.31
CA LYS A 139 5.30 -20.39 -37.31
C LYS A 139 4.69 -19.20 -38.08
N PRO A 140 5.50 -18.45 -38.85
CA PRO A 140 5.03 -17.26 -39.58
C PRO A 140 3.99 -17.58 -40.67
N ASP A 141 4.00 -18.82 -41.18
CA ASP A 141 3.01 -19.36 -42.12
C ASP A 141 1.60 -19.44 -41.51
N ILE A 142 1.51 -19.82 -40.22
CA ILE A 142 0.25 -19.81 -39.47
C ILE A 142 -0.25 -18.38 -39.30
N VAL A 143 0.61 -17.43 -38.92
CA VAL A 143 0.22 -16.02 -38.75
C VAL A 143 -0.28 -15.40 -40.05
N THR A 144 0.35 -15.75 -41.18
CA THR A 144 -0.08 -15.28 -42.50
C THR A 144 -1.46 -15.81 -42.86
N SER A 145 -1.78 -17.04 -42.44
CA SER A 145 -3.07 -17.67 -42.67
C SER A 145 -4.16 -17.21 -41.68
N TYR A 146 -3.76 -16.75 -40.49
CA TYR A 146 -4.64 -16.32 -39.39
C TYR A 146 -4.14 -14.98 -38.81
N PRO A 147 -4.43 -13.84 -39.47
CA PRO A 147 -4.00 -12.53 -39.00
C PRO A 147 -4.54 -12.17 -37.61
N GLU A 148 -5.64 -12.80 -37.17
CA GLU A 148 -6.25 -12.65 -35.84
C GLU A 148 -5.29 -13.00 -34.70
N VAL A 149 -4.21 -13.75 -34.98
CA VAL A 149 -3.13 -14.01 -34.01
C VAL A 149 -2.49 -12.71 -33.53
N ASN A 150 -2.31 -11.72 -34.42
CA ASN A 150 -1.80 -10.40 -34.03
C ASN A 150 -2.81 -9.60 -33.20
N ASP A 151 -4.10 -9.72 -33.51
CA ASP A 151 -5.16 -9.07 -32.74
C ASP A 151 -5.25 -9.65 -31.32
N MET A 152 -5.11 -10.98 -31.19
CA MET A 152 -5.01 -11.65 -29.89
C MET A 152 -3.79 -11.17 -29.11
N LEU A 153 -2.62 -11.07 -29.76
CA LEU A 153 -1.41 -10.57 -29.12
C LEU A 153 -1.61 -9.13 -28.61
N TYR A 154 -2.19 -8.27 -29.45
CA TYR A 154 -2.51 -6.89 -29.08
C TYR A 154 -3.50 -6.84 -27.90
N TYR A 155 -4.55 -7.66 -27.93
CA TYR A 155 -5.54 -7.73 -26.86
C TYR A 155 -4.89 -8.10 -25.51
N PHE A 156 -4.12 -9.19 -25.47
CA PHE A 156 -3.46 -9.62 -24.23
C PHE A 156 -2.45 -8.57 -23.74
N GLN A 157 -1.59 -8.06 -24.62
CA GLN A 157 -0.55 -7.12 -24.22
C GLN A 157 -1.09 -5.73 -23.85
N THR A 158 -2.06 -5.21 -24.58
CA THR A 158 -2.49 -3.82 -24.43
C THR A 158 -3.75 -3.72 -23.58
N THR A 159 -4.75 -4.53 -23.89
CA THR A 159 -6.04 -4.45 -23.18
C THR A 159 -5.96 -5.16 -21.85
N LEU A 160 -5.63 -6.45 -21.84
CA LEU A 160 -5.69 -7.24 -20.61
C LEU A 160 -4.56 -6.90 -19.63
N GLU A 161 -3.31 -6.83 -20.09
CA GLU A 161 -2.16 -6.50 -19.24
C GLU A 161 -2.16 -5.03 -18.81
N HIS A 162 -2.10 -4.10 -19.79
CA HIS A 162 -1.85 -2.69 -19.49
C HIS A 162 -3.10 -1.90 -19.06
N VAL A 163 -4.27 -2.13 -19.67
CA VAL A 163 -5.48 -1.36 -19.36
C VAL A 163 -6.27 -1.97 -18.21
N VAL A 164 -6.52 -3.28 -18.24
CA VAL A 164 -7.34 -3.92 -17.20
C VAL A 164 -6.49 -4.32 -15.99
N GLY A 165 -5.47 -5.17 -16.19
CA GLY A 165 -4.66 -5.75 -15.12
C GLY A 165 -4.01 -4.69 -14.24
N HIS A 166 -3.21 -3.79 -14.83
CA HIS A 166 -2.50 -2.78 -14.06
C HIS A 166 -3.42 -1.77 -13.36
N TYR A 167 -4.47 -1.27 -14.01
CA TYR A 167 -5.36 -0.30 -13.37
C TYR A 167 -6.18 -0.94 -12.26
N MET A 168 -6.63 -2.18 -12.44
CA MET A 168 -7.38 -2.89 -11.40
C MET A 168 -6.50 -3.21 -10.20
N TYR A 169 -5.24 -3.59 -10.46
CA TYR A 169 -4.21 -3.80 -9.43
C TYR A 169 -3.91 -2.50 -8.65
N ALA A 170 -3.66 -1.39 -9.36
CA ALA A 170 -3.41 -0.08 -8.76
C ALA A 170 -4.62 0.43 -7.96
N PHE A 171 -5.83 0.22 -8.49
CA PHE A 171 -7.08 0.58 -7.82
C PHE A 171 -7.28 -0.23 -6.53
N GLY A 172 -7.07 -1.54 -6.57
CA GLY A 172 -7.10 -2.39 -5.37
C GLY A 172 -6.11 -1.92 -4.30
N SER A 173 -4.87 -1.57 -4.71
CA SER A 173 -3.84 -1.02 -3.80
C SER A 173 -4.28 0.31 -3.17
N ALA A 174 -4.97 1.16 -3.93
CA ALA A 174 -5.54 2.41 -3.42
C ALA A 174 -6.64 2.19 -2.38
N LEU A 175 -7.53 1.21 -2.63
CA LEU A 175 -8.56 0.85 -1.68
C LEU A 175 -7.98 0.22 -0.39
N ILE A 176 -6.93 -0.60 -0.50
CA ILE A 176 -6.18 -1.14 0.66
C ILE A 176 -5.57 0.01 1.47
N SER A 177 -4.87 0.93 0.79
CA SER A 177 -4.26 2.09 1.44
C SER A 177 -5.32 2.94 2.15
N TRP A 178 -6.43 3.21 1.48
CA TRP A 178 -7.56 3.93 2.08
C TRP A 178 -8.09 3.21 3.32
N SER A 179 -8.20 1.88 3.30
CA SER A 179 -8.63 1.07 4.46
C SER A 179 -7.76 1.34 5.67
N HIS A 180 -6.42 1.36 5.48
CA HIS A 180 -5.48 1.67 6.55
C HIS A 180 -5.61 3.12 7.02
N LEU A 181 -5.66 4.08 6.10
CA LEU A 181 -5.81 5.49 6.46
C LEU A 181 -7.09 5.73 7.26
N PHE A 182 -8.19 5.10 6.85
CA PHE A 182 -9.46 5.21 7.55
C PHE A 182 -9.41 4.53 8.92
N ALA A 183 -8.92 3.30 9.01
CA ALA A 183 -8.85 2.54 10.27
C ALA A 183 -8.01 3.26 11.33
N TYR A 184 -6.86 3.81 10.92
CA TYR A 184 -5.93 4.49 11.82
C TYR A 184 -6.23 5.98 12.04
N ARG A 185 -7.32 6.52 11.47
CA ARG A 185 -7.63 7.96 11.51
C ARG A 185 -7.72 8.52 12.92
N ARG A 186 -8.24 7.75 13.89
CA ARG A 186 -8.43 8.19 15.28
C ARG A 186 -7.28 7.80 16.21
N GLN A 187 -6.50 6.80 15.84
CA GLN A 187 -5.47 6.20 16.69
C GLN A 187 -4.32 7.18 16.91
N VAL A 188 -3.86 7.27 18.17
CA VAL A 188 -2.77 8.16 18.61
C VAL A 188 -1.80 7.36 19.47
N HIS A 189 -0.53 7.41 19.10
CA HIS A 189 0.57 6.72 19.75
C HIS A 189 1.42 7.68 20.59
N LYS A 190 2.22 7.13 21.52
CA LYS A 190 3.26 7.90 22.19
C LYS A 190 4.35 8.27 21.17
N VAL A 191 4.99 9.42 21.36
CA VAL A 191 6.07 9.87 20.48
C VAL A 191 7.21 8.84 20.51
N ILE A 192 7.76 8.52 19.34
CA ILE A 192 8.88 7.59 19.21
C ILE A 192 10.16 8.27 19.71
N GLU A 193 10.60 7.88 20.91
CA GLU A 193 11.84 8.38 21.52
C GLU A 193 13.08 7.62 21.07
N SER A 194 12.94 6.31 20.81
CA SER A 194 14.06 5.47 20.39
C SER A 194 14.50 5.79 18.97
N LYS A 195 15.78 6.18 18.79
CA LYS A 195 16.39 6.45 17.48
C LYS A 195 16.28 5.27 16.51
N SER A 196 16.50 4.04 17.02
CA SER A 196 16.38 2.83 16.20
C SER A 196 14.95 2.61 15.71
N ARG A 197 13.97 2.74 16.62
CA ARG A 197 12.55 2.62 16.26
C ARG A 197 12.11 3.69 15.26
N LEU A 198 12.59 4.92 15.43
CA LEU A 198 12.33 6.02 14.51
C LEU A 198 12.89 5.71 13.11
N ALA A 199 14.12 5.21 13.02
CA ALA A 199 14.74 4.83 11.76
C ALA A 199 13.98 3.71 11.04
N PHE A 200 13.57 2.66 11.75
CA PHE A 200 12.75 1.58 11.18
C PHE A 200 11.38 2.08 10.68
N TRP A 201 10.73 2.95 11.44
CA TRP A 201 9.46 3.54 11.03
C TRP A 201 9.59 4.39 9.76
N ILE A 202 10.63 5.24 9.67
CA ILE A 202 10.94 6.01 8.45
C ILE A 202 11.26 5.07 7.29
N LEU A 203 12.06 4.03 7.53
CA LEU A 203 12.43 3.03 6.53
C LEU A 203 11.20 2.37 5.90
N GLY A 204 10.17 2.03 6.69
CA GLY A 204 8.92 1.50 6.13
C GLY A 204 8.27 2.47 5.13
N GLY A 205 8.20 3.76 5.46
CA GLY A 205 7.70 4.80 4.55
C GLY A 205 8.56 4.96 3.29
N VAL A 206 9.88 4.87 3.41
CA VAL A 206 10.81 4.91 2.28
C VAL A 206 10.68 3.68 1.38
N ILE A 207 10.60 2.47 1.93
CA ILE A 207 10.39 1.26 1.13
C ILE A 207 9.07 1.36 0.38
N TYR A 208 8.02 1.86 1.03
CA TYR A 208 6.75 2.10 0.38
C TYR A 208 6.83 3.12 -0.78
N SER A 209 7.61 4.20 -0.63
CA SER A 209 7.80 5.17 -1.72
C SER A 209 8.56 4.59 -2.91
N LEU A 210 9.53 3.68 -2.67
CA LEU A 210 10.26 3.01 -3.74
C LEU A 210 9.34 2.13 -4.60
N ILE A 211 8.34 1.48 -3.99
CA ILE A 211 7.31 0.75 -4.73
C ILE A 211 6.50 1.73 -5.59
N LEU A 212 6.00 2.80 -4.98
CA LEU A 212 5.20 3.81 -5.67
C LEU A 212 5.92 4.41 -6.87
N GLY A 213 7.15 4.89 -6.66
CA GLY A 213 7.98 5.47 -7.71
C GLY A 213 8.38 4.44 -8.76
N GLY A 214 8.83 3.25 -8.34
CA GLY A 214 9.26 2.18 -9.24
C GLY A 214 8.14 1.69 -10.15
N VAL A 215 6.95 1.42 -9.59
CA VAL A 215 5.75 1.05 -10.35
C VAL A 215 5.36 2.17 -11.31
N ALA A 216 5.33 3.43 -10.86
CA ALA A 216 4.98 4.56 -11.71
C ALA A 216 5.92 4.71 -12.92
N ILE A 217 7.21 4.45 -12.73
CA ILE A 217 8.23 4.54 -13.78
C ILE A 217 8.18 3.34 -14.74
N GLU A 218 7.88 2.14 -14.25
CA GLU A 218 7.93 0.92 -15.06
C GLU A 218 6.75 0.78 -16.03
N PHE A 219 5.57 1.30 -15.66
CA PHE A 219 4.34 1.00 -16.40
C PHE A 219 3.92 2.09 -17.40
N PRO A 220 3.31 1.71 -18.54
CA PRO A 220 2.74 2.67 -19.48
C PRO A 220 1.73 3.59 -18.80
N LYS A 221 1.94 4.91 -18.93
CA LYS A 221 1.17 5.97 -18.22
C LYS A 221 1.23 5.87 -16.68
N GLY A 222 2.12 5.04 -16.13
CA GLY A 222 2.28 4.82 -14.70
C GLY A 222 2.66 6.10 -13.94
N THR A 223 3.43 6.99 -14.56
CA THR A 223 3.83 8.28 -13.98
C THR A 223 2.63 9.19 -13.73
N ILE A 224 1.67 9.22 -14.66
CA ILE A 224 0.41 9.97 -14.51
C ILE A 224 -0.44 9.33 -13.41
N VAL A 225 -0.65 8.01 -13.47
CA VAL A 225 -1.45 7.28 -12.49
C VAL A 225 -0.87 7.43 -11.07
N GLY A 226 0.44 7.28 -10.94
CA GLY A 226 1.19 7.45 -9.69
C GLY A 226 1.05 8.86 -9.14
N LEU A 227 1.15 9.90 -9.98
CA LEU A 227 0.93 11.29 -9.56
C LEU A 227 -0.49 11.52 -9.06
N VAL A 228 -1.50 11.08 -9.81
CA VAL A 228 -2.90 11.19 -9.40
C VAL A 228 -3.11 10.50 -8.06
N TYR A 229 -2.57 9.29 -7.90
CA TYR A 229 -2.65 8.51 -6.67
C TYR A 229 -2.02 9.23 -5.47
N VAL A 230 -0.78 9.73 -5.57
CA VAL A 230 -0.11 10.43 -4.46
C VAL A 230 -0.77 11.77 -4.14
N LEU A 231 -1.37 12.45 -5.12
CA LEU A 231 -2.09 13.70 -4.88
C LEU A 231 -3.43 13.46 -4.18
N ILE A 232 -4.23 12.50 -4.67
CA ILE A 232 -5.55 12.19 -4.13
C ILE A 232 -5.47 11.65 -2.70
N LEU A 233 -4.46 10.84 -2.37
CA LEU A 233 -4.31 10.31 -1.01
C LEU A 233 -3.38 11.17 -0.14
N GLY A 234 -2.31 11.72 -0.70
CA GLY A 234 -1.30 12.45 0.05
C GLY A 234 -1.73 13.85 0.48
N ILE A 235 -2.41 14.62 -0.39
CA ILE A 235 -2.84 15.99 -0.04
C ILE A 235 -3.86 15.97 1.11
N PRO A 236 -4.97 15.20 1.04
CA PRO A 236 -5.93 15.16 2.14
C PRO A 236 -5.33 14.63 3.43
N LEU A 237 -4.43 13.65 3.35
CA LEU A 237 -3.70 13.11 4.51
C LEU A 237 -2.78 14.15 5.15
N GLY A 238 -2.03 14.91 4.34
CA GLY A 238 -1.19 16.00 4.81
C GLY A 238 -2.01 17.11 5.48
N ILE A 239 -3.13 17.53 4.87
CA ILE A 239 -4.05 18.51 5.45
C ILE A 239 -4.62 17.98 6.78
N TYR A 240 -5.01 16.70 6.83
CA TYR A 240 -5.53 16.07 8.04
C TYR A 240 -4.50 16.13 9.18
N LEU A 241 -3.27 15.66 8.93
CA LEU A 241 -2.20 15.65 9.92
C LEU A 241 -1.76 17.06 10.35
N PHE A 242 -1.84 18.03 9.44
CA PHE A 242 -1.62 19.44 9.76
C PHE A 242 -2.69 19.96 10.72
N LYS A 243 -3.98 19.71 10.42
CA LYS A 243 -5.11 20.15 11.27
C LYS A 243 -5.12 19.52 12.66
N THR A 244 -4.64 18.29 12.81
CA THR A 244 -4.53 17.65 14.13
C THR A 244 -3.26 18.03 14.89
N GLY A 245 -2.36 18.84 14.31
CA GLY A 245 -1.09 19.23 14.92
C GLY A 245 -0.07 18.09 15.00
N ASP A 246 -0.28 17.01 14.25
CA ASP A 246 0.55 15.80 14.32
C ASP A 246 1.54 15.69 13.16
N LEU A 247 1.47 16.55 12.13
CA LEU A 247 2.27 16.45 10.90
C LEU A 247 3.77 16.20 11.14
N LEU A 248 4.39 17.02 12.00
CA LEU A 248 5.82 16.98 12.32
C LEU A 248 6.15 16.17 13.58
N SER A 249 5.16 15.50 14.17
CA SER A 249 5.39 14.66 15.34
C SER A 249 6.15 13.38 14.96
N LYS A 250 6.94 12.82 15.89
CA LYS A 250 7.70 11.59 15.63
C LYS A 250 6.82 10.36 15.86
N GLY A 251 6.01 10.00 14.87
CA GLY A 251 5.22 8.76 14.87
C GLY A 251 3.97 8.76 15.75
N LYS A 252 3.45 9.94 16.16
CA LYS A 252 2.22 10.05 16.96
C LYS A 252 1.00 9.51 16.20
N ARG A 253 1.03 9.60 14.87
CA ARG A 253 0.03 9.01 13.95
C ARG A 253 0.75 7.99 13.06
N LEU A 254 1.31 6.96 13.70
CA LEU A 254 2.33 6.07 13.15
C LEU A 254 2.06 5.60 11.71
N VAL A 255 0.91 4.98 11.44
CA VAL A 255 0.54 4.50 10.10
C VAL A 255 0.30 5.65 9.13
N LEU A 256 -0.49 6.65 9.51
CA LEU A 256 -0.83 7.79 8.65
C LEU A 256 0.42 8.55 8.20
N GLN A 257 1.34 8.80 9.13
CA GLN A 257 2.58 9.49 8.80
C GLN A 257 3.54 8.62 7.97
N SER A 258 3.56 7.29 8.15
CA SER A 258 4.30 6.39 7.24
C SER A 258 3.79 6.48 5.80
N TYR A 259 2.47 6.47 5.61
CA TYR A 259 1.87 6.68 4.29
C TYR A 259 2.21 8.05 3.72
N LEU A 260 2.15 9.11 4.53
CA LEU A 260 2.52 10.45 4.08
C LEU A 260 4.00 10.56 3.67
N ILE A 261 4.93 9.97 4.44
CA ILE A 261 6.35 9.88 4.06
C ILE A 261 6.46 9.19 2.68
N GLY A 262 5.75 8.07 2.51
CA GLY A 262 5.69 7.34 1.26
C GLY A 262 5.21 8.18 0.08
N TYR A 263 4.10 8.91 0.25
CA TYR A 263 3.51 9.75 -0.78
C TYR A 263 4.40 10.95 -1.13
N ILE A 264 5.02 11.61 -0.15
CA ILE A 264 5.93 12.73 -0.38
C ILE A 264 7.15 12.28 -1.17
N ILE A 265 7.83 11.22 -0.73
CA ILE A 265 9.02 10.73 -1.40
C ILE A 265 8.66 10.17 -2.79
N GLY A 266 7.55 9.43 -2.90
CA GLY A 266 7.06 8.92 -4.17
C GLY A 266 6.73 10.03 -5.17
N PHE A 267 6.10 11.11 -4.71
CA PHE A 267 5.85 12.31 -5.51
C PHE A 267 7.15 12.89 -6.07
N PHE A 268 8.18 13.07 -5.23
CA PHE A 268 9.46 13.59 -5.69
C PHE A 268 10.16 12.64 -6.67
N ILE A 269 10.14 11.33 -6.44
CA ILE A 269 10.69 10.35 -7.39
C ILE A 269 10.03 10.50 -8.76
N ILE A 270 8.69 10.58 -8.80
CA ILE A 270 7.95 10.69 -10.07
C ILE A 270 8.20 12.04 -10.74
N VAL A 271 8.20 13.15 -10.00
CA VAL A 271 8.48 14.49 -10.55
C VAL A 271 9.90 14.58 -11.11
N ILE A 272 10.90 14.10 -10.37
CA ILE A 272 12.29 14.06 -10.83
C ILE A 272 12.40 13.24 -12.12
N TRP A 273 11.72 12.09 -12.18
CA TRP A 273 11.69 11.27 -13.39
C TRP A 273 11.07 12.01 -14.58
N VAL A 274 9.89 12.62 -14.40
CA VAL A 274 9.20 13.36 -15.48
C VAL A 274 10.07 14.52 -15.99
N ILE A 275 10.75 15.24 -15.10
CA ILE A 275 11.67 16.32 -15.48
C ILE A 275 12.89 15.75 -16.22
N ALA A 276 13.51 14.69 -15.70
CA ALA A 276 14.73 14.10 -16.27
C ALA A 276 14.50 13.49 -17.65
N ILE A 277 13.33 12.91 -17.91
CA ILE A 277 12.97 12.31 -19.20
C ILE A 277 12.33 13.33 -20.15
N GLY A 278 11.95 14.51 -19.66
CA GLY A 278 11.29 15.55 -20.46
C GLY A 278 9.83 15.24 -20.81
N GLY A 279 9.13 14.44 -20.00
CA GLY A 279 7.73 14.09 -20.24
C GLY A 279 7.20 12.92 -19.42
N PHE A 280 5.93 12.57 -19.67
CA PHE A 280 5.25 11.45 -19.01
C PHE A 280 5.49 10.13 -19.73
N HIS A 281 6.73 9.64 -19.61
CA HIS A 281 7.20 8.42 -20.24
C HIS A 281 7.45 7.33 -19.20
N ASP A 282 7.09 6.09 -19.52
CA ASP A 282 7.60 4.93 -18.81
C ASP A 282 9.05 4.62 -19.22
N ARG A 283 9.74 3.81 -18.42
CA ARG A 283 11.13 3.43 -18.66
C ARG A 283 11.39 2.88 -20.07
N LYS A 284 10.49 2.04 -20.61
CA LYS A 284 10.67 1.44 -21.94
C LYS A 284 10.50 2.49 -23.04
N SER A 285 9.48 3.33 -22.95
CA SER A 285 9.28 4.42 -23.92
C SER A 285 10.39 5.48 -23.88
N ALA A 286 11.05 5.66 -22.73
CA ALA A 286 12.19 6.55 -22.56
C ALA A 286 13.50 6.02 -23.16
N GLY A 287 13.53 4.78 -23.66
CA GLY A 287 14.74 4.14 -24.20
C GLY A 287 15.79 3.77 -23.14
N ILE A 288 15.44 3.86 -21.85
CA ILE A 288 16.35 3.56 -20.74
C ILE A 288 16.27 2.06 -20.43
N LEU A 289 17.40 1.35 -20.59
CA LEU A 289 17.51 -0.10 -20.39
C LEU A 289 16.61 -0.91 -21.35
N ALA A 290 16.50 -0.48 -22.61
CA ALA A 290 15.99 -1.30 -23.71
C ALA A 290 17.06 -2.33 -24.14
N ASN A 291 17.29 -3.36 -23.31
CA ASN A 291 18.09 -4.56 -23.63
C ASN A 291 17.71 -5.75 -22.73
#